data_AF-A0A524FTY7-F1
#
_entry.id   AF-A0A524FTY7-F1
#
_cell.length_a   1.000
_cell.length_b   1.000
_cell.length_c   1.000
_cell.angle_alpha   90.00
_cell.angle_beta   90.00
_cell.angle_gamma   90.00
#
_symmetry.space_group_name_H-M   'P 1'
#
loop_
_entity.id
_entity.type
_entity.pdbx_description
1 polymer ?
#
loop_
_entity_poly.entity_id
_entity_poly.type
_entity_poly.pdbx_seq_one_letter_code
_entity_poly.pdbx_strand_id
1 'polypeptide(L)'
;MNLKIKYARFKLLLSDLKPILLSDHPNCENFDDHVYHIGKYKLCIGCFTFYPVILLTIIFSLLFIDFTFYNLAFMFFISFAFFSPIILNILGLTKYKFLKVFSKISTGIGVGLYLVSIIFFPVFFIFKILAIIPIGGFIFIISYIRMTHILKECEQCEYKGDWDSCPAMKPITDKLYEHGFKK
;
A
#
# COMPACT_ATOMS: atom_id res chain seq x y z
N MET A 1 14.43 25.81 -18.88
CA MET A 1 15.07 24.57 -18.37
C MET A 1 14.67 23.40 -19.28
N ASN A 2 15.66 22.71 -19.87
CA ASN A 2 15.49 21.71 -20.93
C ASN A 2 14.73 20.45 -20.43
N LEU A 3 13.85 19.87 -21.26
CA LEU A 3 13.01 18.72 -20.91
C LEU A 3 13.84 17.50 -20.45
N LYS A 4 15.01 17.30 -21.06
CA LYS A 4 15.98 16.25 -20.69
C LYS A 4 16.53 16.41 -19.27
N ILE A 5 16.76 17.66 -18.84
CA ILE A 5 17.26 17.97 -17.48
C ILE A 5 16.17 17.70 -16.44
N LYS A 6 14.91 18.03 -16.75
CA LYS A 6 13.76 17.68 -15.89
C LYS A 6 13.62 16.17 -15.71
N TYR A 7 13.72 15.39 -16.79
CA TYR A 7 13.64 13.94 -16.74
C TYR A 7 14.81 13.32 -15.94
N ALA A 8 16.04 13.81 -16.14
CA ALA A 8 17.21 13.36 -15.40
C ALA A 8 17.07 13.64 -13.88
N ARG A 9 16.63 14.85 -13.49
CA ARG A 9 16.35 15.17 -12.09
C ARG A 9 15.23 14.30 -11.52
N PHE A 10 14.15 14.07 -12.27
CA PHE A 10 13.07 13.20 -11.81
C PHE A 10 13.54 11.76 -11.58
N LYS A 11 14.38 11.22 -12.47
CA LYS A 11 14.96 9.88 -12.32
C LYS A 11 15.87 9.78 -11.09
N LEU A 12 16.65 10.82 -10.80
CA LEU A 12 17.50 10.88 -9.59
C LEU A 12 16.64 10.88 -8.32
N LEU A 13 15.62 11.74 -8.26
CA LEU A 13 14.68 11.79 -7.14
C LEU A 13 14.02 10.43 -6.86
N LEU A 14 13.53 9.75 -7.91
CA LEU A 14 12.94 8.40 -7.80
C LEU A 14 13.96 7.37 -7.29
N SER A 15 15.21 7.47 -7.72
CA SER A 15 16.28 6.58 -7.28
C SER A 15 16.59 6.76 -5.80
N ASP A 16 16.63 8.00 -5.32
CA ASP A 16 16.94 8.33 -3.92
C ASP A 16 15.79 7.95 -2.99
N LEU A 17 14.54 8.14 -3.43
CA LEU A 17 13.35 7.78 -2.67
C LEU A 17 12.99 6.29 -2.76
N LYS A 18 13.65 5.52 -3.63
CA LYS A 18 13.39 4.09 -3.83
C LYS A 18 13.31 3.26 -2.53
N PRO A 19 14.17 3.46 -1.51
CA PRO A 19 14.07 2.71 -0.25
C PRO A 19 12.76 2.97 0.49
N ILE A 20 12.28 4.22 0.49
CA ILE A 20 11.01 4.62 1.10
C ILE A 20 9.84 4.10 0.27
N LEU A 21 9.92 4.17 -1.06
CA LEU A 21 8.86 3.69 -1.95
C LEU A 21 8.59 2.18 -1.84
N LEU A 22 9.58 1.38 -1.44
CA LEU A 22 9.45 -0.08 -1.31
C LEU A 22 9.02 -0.54 0.09
N SER A 23 9.33 0.23 1.13
CA SER A 23 9.13 -0.18 2.52
C SER A 23 8.15 0.72 3.29
N ASP A 24 7.66 1.80 2.68
CA ASP A 24 6.95 2.94 3.31
C ASP A 24 7.73 3.60 4.48
N HIS A 25 8.80 2.98 4.97
CA HIS A 25 9.63 3.41 6.09
C HIS A 25 11.11 3.29 5.73
N PRO A 26 11.95 4.19 6.26
CA PRO A 26 13.40 4.03 6.22
C PRO A 26 13.82 2.73 6.92
N ASN A 27 15.02 2.28 6.61
CA ASN A 27 15.55 0.99 7.03
C ASN A 27 15.91 1.00 8.53
N CYS A 28 14.90 1.01 9.40
CA CYS A 28 14.99 1.20 10.84
C CYS A 28 14.61 -0.09 11.57
N GLU A 29 15.35 -0.42 12.63
CA GLU A 29 15.15 -1.64 13.43
C GLU A 29 13.77 -1.70 14.09
N ASN A 30 13.21 -0.54 14.47
CA ASN A 30 11.86 -0.44 15.04
C ASN A 30 10.75 -0.92 14.08
N PHE A 31 11.03 -1.01 12.77
CA PHE A 31 10.06 -1.41 11.75
C PHE A 31 10.42 -2.74 11.06
N ASP A 32 11.41 -3.49 11.56
CA ASP A 32 11.89 -4.72 10.91
C ASP A 32 10.79 -5.81 10.83
N ASP A 33 9.88 -5.85 11.80
CA ASP A 33 8.73 -6.77 11.83
C ASP A 33 7.64 -6.46 10.77
N HIS A 34 7.77 -5.34 10.07
CA HIS A 34 6.82 -4.90 9.04
C HIS A 34 7.30 -5.17 7.61
N VAL A 35 8.48 -5.78 7.46
CA VAL A 35 9.10 -6.04 6.16
C VAL A 35 9.43 -7.52 5.92
N TYR A 36 9.47 -7.91 4.65
CA TYR A 36 10.11 -9.13 4.19
C TYR A 36 11.56 -8.83 3.81
N HIS A 37 12.47 -9.71 4.18
CA HIS A 37 13.87 -9.64 3.80
C HIS A 37 14.09 -10.60 2.62
N ILE A 38 14.24 -10.04 1.42
CA ILE A 38 14.55 -10.81 0.20
C ILE A 38 15.93 -10.37 -0.28
N GLY A 39 16.96 -11.10 0.15
CA GLY A 39 18.35 -10.71 -0.08
C GLY A 39 18.66 -9.34 0.53
N LYS A 40 19.08 -8.38 -0.31
CA LYS A 40 19.39 -7.01 0.12
C LYS A 40 18.18 -6.06 0.16
N TYR A 41 17.00 -6.53 -0.26
CA TYR A 41 15.81 -5.70 -0.36
C TYR A 41 14.90 -5.95 0.84
N LYS A 42 14.42 -4.85 1.44
CA LYS A 42 13.32 -4.87 2.39
C LYS A 42 12.05 -4.44 1.67
N LEU A 43 10.99 -5.22 1.82
CA LEU A 43 9.71 -5.00 1.14
C LEU A 43 8.60 -4.93 2.19
N CYS A 44 7.77 -3.89 2.14
CA CYS A 44 6.63 -3.75 3.05
C CYS A 44 5.70 -4.96 2.93
N ILE A 45 5.49 -5.71 4.02
CA ILE A 45 4.62 -6.89 4.04
C ILE A 45 3.22 -6.53 3.54
N GLY A 46 2.74 -5.34 3.90
CA GLY A 46 1.45 -4.81 3.45
C GLY A 46 1.40 -4.66 1.94
N CYS A 47 2.21 -3.78 1.38
CA CYS A 47 2.16 -3.42 -0.04
C CYS A 47 2.56 -4.58 -0.96
N PHE A 48 3.62 -5.32 -0.59
CA PHE A 48 4.12 -6.43 -1.38
C PHE A 48 3.16 -7.63 -1.40
N THR A 49 2.32 -7.80 -0.37
CA THR A 49 1.28 -8.83 -0.38
C THR A 49 0.01 -8.33 -1.07
N PHE A 50 -0.42 -7.11 -0.75
CA PHE A 50 -1.72 -6.57 -1.16
C PHE A 50 -1.82 -6.30 -2.66
N TYR A 51 -0.86 -5.57 -3.25
CA TYR A 51 -0.96 -5.16 -4.65
C TYR A 51 -0.86 -6.33 -5.64
N PRO A 52 0.09 -7.28 -5.50
CA PRO A 52 0.14 -8.43 -6.39
C PRO A 52 -1.12 -9.29 -6.28
N VAL A 53 -1.69 -9.46 -5.08
CA VAL A 53 -2.93 -10.23 -4.90
C VAL A 53 -4.12 -9.57 -5.60
N ILE A 54 -4.26 -8.24 -5.54
CA ILE A 54 -5.28 -7.51 -6.32
C ILE A 54 -5.11 -7.81 -7.81
N LEU A 55 -3.89 -7.64 -8.33
CA LEU A 55 -3.59 -7.85 -9.74
C LEU A 55 -3.90 -9.29 -10.18
N LEU A 56 -3.46 -10.28 -9.40
CA LEU A 56 -3.74 -11.69 -9.65
C LEU A 56 -5.23 -12.00 -9.61
N THR A 57 -5.96 -11.43 -8.66
CA THR A 57 -7.41 -11.62 -8.56
C THR A 57 -8.15 -11.04 -9.77
N ILE A 58 -7.72 -9.85 -10.24
CA ILE A 58 -8.27 -9.24 -11.45
C ILE A 58 -7.98 -10.13 -12.67
N ILE A 59 -6.73 -10.53 -12.88
CA ILE A 59 -6.33 -11.40 -14.00
C ILE A 59 -7.10 -12.72 -13.95
N PHE A 60 -7.18 -13.36 -12.79
CA PHE A 60 -7.92 -14.60 -12.61
C PHE A 60 -9.40 -14.42 -12.96
N SER A 61 -10.02 -13.34 -12.49
CA SER A 61 -11.42 -13.04 -12.80
C SER A 61 -11.65 -12.83 -14.30
N LEU A 62 -10.74 -12.14 -14.98
CA LEU A 62 -10.81 -11.91 -16.43
C LEU A 62 -10.65 -13.19 -17.27
N LEU A 63 -9.90 -14.18 -16.76
CA LEU A 63 -9.60 -15.41 -17.51
C LEU A 63 -10.59 -16.55 -17.25
N PHE A 64 -11.18 -16.62 -16.05
CA PHE A 64 -11.89 -17.80 -15.58
C PHE A 64 -13.35 -17.55 -15.16
N ILE A 65 -13.81 -16.29 -15.12
CA ILE A 65 -15.18 -15.97 -14.67
C ILE A 65 -15.98 -15.34 -15.81
N ASP A 66 -17.14 -15.91 -16.09
CA ASP A 66 -18.09 -15.31 -17.03
C ASP A 66 -18.76 -14.08 -16.40
N PHE A 67 -18.76 -12.95 -17.12
CA PHE A 67 -19.32 -11.68 -16.65
C PHE A 67 -20.83 -11.57 -16.85
N THR A 68 -21.56 -12.59 -16.43
CA THR A 68 -23.01 -12.52 -16.30
C THR A 68 -23.40 -11.60 -15.14
N PHE A 69 -24.61 -11.03 -15.20
CA PHE A 69 -25.13 -10.17 -14.13
C PHE A 69 -25.07 -10.86 -12.75
N TYR A 70 -25.45 -12.14 -12.68
CA TYR A 70 -25.43 -12.92 -11.43
C TYR A 70 -24.02 -13.10 -10.87
N ASN A 71 -23.04 -13.42 -11.71
CA ASN A 71 -21.66 -13.59 -11.28
C ASN A 71 -21.06 -12.28 -10.80
N LEU A 72 -21.31 -11.17 -11.51
CA LEU A 72 -20.84 -9.85 -11.10
C LEU A 72 -21.46 -9.41 -9.77
N ALA A 73 -22.77 -9.63 -9.58
CA ALA A 73 -23.44 -9.36 -8.31
C ALA A 73 -22.86 -10.24 -7.18
N PHE A 74 -22.64 -11.53 -7.44
CA PHE A 74 -22.02 -12.43 -6.47
C PHE A 74 -20.61 -11.98 -6.08
N MET A 75 -19.77 -11.64 -7.07
CA MET A 75 -18.42 -11.08 -6.86
C MET A 75 -18.45 -9.80 -6.03
N PHE A 76 -19.44 -8.92 -6.28
CA PHE A 76 -19.63 -7.70 -5.50
C PHE A 76 -19.92 -8.02 -4.04
N PHE A 77 -20.90 -8.88 -3.74
CA PHE A 77 -21.26 -9.19 -2.35
C PHE A 77 -20.19 -10.00 -1.61
N ILE A 78 -19.60 -11.00 -2.26
CA ILE A 78 -18.55 -11.82 -1.64
C ILE A 78 -17.29 -10.99 -1.33
N SER A 79 -17.03 -9.92 -2.08
CA SER A 79 -15.90 -9.02 -1.82
C SER A 79 -15.94 -8.43 -0.40
N PHE A 80 -17.12 -8.14 0.13
CA PHE A 80 -17.29 -7.64 1.50
C PHE A 80 -16.95 -8.70 2.55
N ALA A 81 -17.21 -9.98 2.28
CA ALA A 81 -16.78 -11.06 3.16
C ALA A 81 -15.24 -11.11 3.24
N PHE A 82 -14.55 -10.89 2.13
CA PHE A 82 -13.09 -10.81 2.07
C PHE A 82 -12.51 -9.57 2.76
N PHE A 83 -13.31 -8.53 3.03
CA PHE A 83 -12.91 -7.39 3.87
C PHE A 83 -13.02 -7.67 5.37
N SER A 84 -13.73 -8.72 5.79
CA SER A 84 -13.90 -9.04 7.22
C SER A 84 -12.59 -9.21 8.01
N PRO A 85 -11.47 -9.72 7.45
CA PRO A 85 -10.21 -9.84 8.19
C PRO A 85 -9.55 -8.50 8.53
N ILE A 86 -10.09 -7.36 8.11
CA ILE A 86 -9.67 -6.04 8.60
C ILE A 86 -9.99 -5.89 10.10
N ILE A 87 -11.02 -6.58 10.60
CA ILE A 87 -11.35 -6.63 12.03
C ILE A 87 -10.17 -7.17 12.84
N LEU A 88 -9.38 -8.10 12.30
CA LEU A 88 -8.16 -8.61 12.97
C LEU A 88 -7.15 -7.50 13.27
N ASN A 89 -7.10 -6.46 12.42
CA ASN A 89 -6.23 -5.30 12.64
C ASN A 89 -6.77 -4.41 13.77
N ILE A 90 -8.09 -4.23 13.83
CA ILE A 90 -8.76 -3.46 14.89
C ILE A 90 -8.58 -4.15 16.24
N LEU A 91 -8.66 -5.48 16.28
CA LEU A 91 -8.46 -6.30 17.49
C LEU A 91 -6.98 -6.43 17.90
N GLY A 92 -6.03 -5.85 17.15
CA GLY A 92 -4.59 -5.97 17.43
C GLY A 92 -4.01 -7.37 17.23
N LEU A 93 -4.76 -8.29 16.60
CA LEU A 93 -4.31 -9.67 16.34
C LEU A 93 -3.31 -9.74 15.18
N THR A 94 -3.17 -8.66 14.40
CA THR A 94 -2.15 -8.51 13.35
C THR A 94 -0.73 -8.37 13.88
N LYS A 95 -0.52 -8.44 15.22
CA LYS A 95 0.81 -8.66 15.81
C LYS A 95 1.46 -9.94 15.30
N TYR A 96 0.67 -10.99 15.03
CA TYR A 96 1.17 -12.22 14.44
C TYR A 96 1.36 -12.05 12.93
N LYS A 97 2.60 -12.22 12.45
CA LYS A 97 2.97 -12.04 11.03
C LYS A 97 2.04 -12.80 10.08
N PHE A 98 1.70 -14.05 10.40
CA PHE A 98 0.77 -14.85 9.60
C PHE A 98 -0.62 -14.20 9.46
N LEU A 99 -1.22 -13.72 10.57
CA LEU A 99 -2.54 -13.07 10.53
C LEU A 99 -2.48 -11.72 9.80
N LYS A 100 -1.37 -11.00 9.91
CA LYS A 100 -1.10 -9.77 9.13
C LYS A 100 -1.12 -10.08 7.62
N VAL A 101 -0.41 -11.11 7.20
CA VAL A 101 -0.35 -11.55 5.80
C VAL A 101 -1.70 -12.04 5.31
N PHE A 102 -2.36 -12.92 6.07
CA PHE A 102 -3.70 -13.43 5.76
C PHE A 102 -4.71 -12.28 5.56
N SER A 103 -4.72 -11.31 6.47
CA SER A 103 -5.58 -10.13 6.37
C SER A 103 -5.32 -9.34 5.08
N LYS A 104 -4.05 -9.18 4.68
CA LYS A 104 -3.67 -8.47 3.44
C LYS A 104 -4.03 -9.25 2.18
N ILE A 105 -3.84 -10.57 2.16
CA ILE A 105 -4.26 -11.44 1.05
C ILE A 105 -5.78 -11.36 0.89
N SER A 106 -6.53 -11.61 1.96
CA SER A 106 -7.99 -11.58 1.94
C SER A 106 -8.51 -10.23 1.46
N THR A 107 -8.02 -9.13 2.03
CA THR A 107 -8.45 -7.79 1.62
C THR A 107 -8.07 -7.52 0.16
N GLY A 108 -6.92 -8.00 -0.31
CA GLY A 108 -6.50 -7.88 -1.71
C GLY A 108 -7.44 -8.61 -2.67
N ILE A 109 -7.87 -9.83 -2.31
CA ILE A 109 -8.88 -10.58 -3.08
C ILE A 109 -10.20 -9.79 -3.10
N GLY A 110 -10.65 -9.31 -1.94
CA GLY A 110 -11.85 -8.48 -1.84
C GLY A 110 -11.80 -7.27 -2.77
N VAL A 111 -10.70 -6.49 -2.74
CA VAL A 111 -10.55 -5.31 -3.60
C VAL A 111 -10.54 -5.72 -5.08
N GLY A 112 -9.83 -6.78 -5.46
CA GLY A 112 -9.81 -7.27 -6.84
C GLY A 112 -11.20 -7.64 -7.35
N LEU A 113 -11.95 -8.46 -6.60
CA LEU A 113 -13.32 -8.86 -6.94
C LEU A 113 -14.26 -7.65 -7.02
N TYR A 114 -14.16 -6.73 -6.06
CA TYR A 114 -14.96 -5.51 -6.02
C TYR A 114 -14.73 -4.64 -7.27
N LEU A 115 -13.46 -4.37 -7.62
CA LEU A 115 -13.12 -3.57 -8.78
C LEU A 115 -13.65 -4.19 -10.08
N VAL A 116 -13.42 -5.50 -10.28
CA VAL A 116 -13.95 -6.20 -11.47
C VAL A 116 -15.47 -6.12 -11.49
N SER A 117 -16.13 -6.41 -10.37
CA SER A 117 -17.59 -6.39 -10.30
C SER A 117 -18.17 -5.04 -10.71
N ILE A 118 -17.64 -3.92 -10.22
CA ILE A 118 -18.12 -2.56 -10.54
C ILE A 118 -17.80 -2.16 -11.97
N ILE A 119 -16.57 -2.41 -12.43
CA ILE A 119 -16.13 -1.98 -13.76
C ILE A 119 -16.99 -2.64 -14.84
N PHE A 120 -17.28 -3.93 -14.70
CA PHE A 120 -18.03 -4.70 -15.69
C PHE A 120 -19.55 -4.71 -15.42
N PHE A 121 -20.02 -4.21 -14.27
CA PHE A 121 -21.45 -4.10 -14.01
C PHE A 121 -22.15 -3.23 -15.06
N PRO A 122 -23.30 -3.64 -15.63
CA PRO A 122 -24.01 -2.90 -16.67
C PRO A 122 -24.85 -1.74 -16.10
N VAL A 123 -24.21 -0.83 -15.37
CA VAL A 123 -24.81 0.40 -14.83
C VAL A 123 -24.14 1.64 -15.39
N PHE A 124 -24.82 2.78 -15.30
CA PHE A 124 -24.27 4.07 -15.72
C PHE A 124 -22.96 4.39 -15.00
N PHE A 125 -22.06 5.07 -15.73
CA PHE A 125 -20.73 5.43 -15.26
C PHE A 125 -20.73 6.19 -13.92
N ILE A 126 -21.74 7.04 -13.68
CA ILE A 126 -21.88 7.77 -12.42
C ILE A 126 -22.00 6.85 -11.20
N PHE A 127 -22.75 5.74 -11.32
CA PHE A 127 -22.90 4.78 -10.22
C PHE A 127 -21.60 4.01 -9.96
N LYS A 128 -20.79 3.78 -11.00
CA LYS A 128 -19.46 3.16 -10.85
C LYS A 128 -18.53 4.05 -10.04
N ILE A 129 -18.50 5.35 -10.33
CA ILE A 129 -17.71 6.32 -9.56
C ILE A 129 -18.18 6.35 -8.10
N LEU A 130 -19.49 6.49 -7.88
CA LEU A 130 -20.07 6.52 -6.54
C LEU A 130 -19.75 5.26 -5.73
N ALA A 131 -19.71 4.08 -6.37
CA ALA A 131 -19.35 2.83 -5.72
C ALA A 131 -17.85 2.74 -5.37
N ILE A 132 -16.95 3.41 -6.10
CA ILE A 132 -15.50 3.39 -5.78
C ILE A 132 -15.17 4.30 -4.58
N ILE A 133 -15.91 5.39 -4.39
CA ILE A 133 -15.64 6.40 -3.34
C ILE A 133 -15.56 5.80 -1.93
N PRO A 134 -16.52 4.97 -1.46
CA PRO A 134 -16.47 4.39 -0.12
C PRO A 134 -15.19 3.59 0.17
N ILE A 135 -14.71 2.81 -0.81
CA ILE A 135 -13.45 2.07 -0.67
C ILE A 135 -12.26 3.02 -0.60
N GLY A 136 -12.23 4.05 -1.44
CA GLY A 136 -11.20 5.08 -1.39
C GLY A 136 -11.15 5.76 -0.01
N GLY A 137 -12.30 6.12 0.54
CA GLY A 137 -12.43 6.70 1.88
C GLY A 137 -11.96 5.75 2.97
N PHE A 138 -12.32 4.47 2.89
CA PHE A 138 -11.90 3.46 3.86
C PHE A 138 -10.38 3.23 3.84
N ILE A 139 -9.78 3.09 2.65
CA ILE A 139 -8.33 2.97 2.48
C ILE A 139 -7.62 4.23 3.01
N PHE A 140 -8.18 5.41 2.76
CA PHE A 140 -7.66 6.67 3.27
C PHE A 140 -7.64 6.71 4.79
N ILE A 141 -8.74 6.34 5.46
CA ILE A 141 -8.82 6.29 6.93
C ILE A 141 -7.77 5.34 7.51
N ILE A 142 -7.65 4.13 6.97
CA ILE A 142 -6.63 3.17 7.43
C ILE A 142 -5.22 3.72 7.25
N SER A 143 -4.95 4.33 6.09
CA SER A 143 -3.66 4.93 5.78
C SER A 143 -3.33 6.09 6.74
N TYR A 144 -4.33 6.91 7.05
CA TYR A 144 -4.21 8.01 8.00
C TYR A 144 -3.90 7.50 9.42
N ILE A 145 -4.67 6.53 9.93
CA ILE A 145 -4.42 5.91 11.25
C ILE A 145 -3.00 5.34 11.30
N ARG A 146 -2.58 4.60 10.27
CA ARG A 146 -1.22 4.04 10.21
C ARG A 146 -0.16 5.14 10.23
N MET A 147 -0.33 6.19 9.42
CA MET A 147 0.59 7.33 9.38
C MET A 147 0.74 7.98 10.75
N THR A 148 -0.36 8.19 11.47
CA THR A 148 -0.30 8.76 12.84
C THR A 148 0.42 7.85 13.83
N HIS A 149 0.30 6.52 13.70
CA HIS A 149 1.06 5.58 14.54
C HIS A 149 2.56 5.69 14.29
N ILE A 150 2.97 5.71 13.02
CA ILE A 150 4.38 5.84 12.63
C ILE A 150 4.97 7.16 13.13
N LEU A 151 4.22 8.26 13.00
CA LEU A 151 4.66 9.56 13.50
C LEU A 151 4.89 9.52 15.03
N LYS A 152 3.98 8.91 15.78
CA LYS A 152 4.12 8.73 17.23
C LYS A 152 5.34 7.88 17.60
N GLU A 153 5.57 6.77 16.89
CA GLU A 153 6.77 5.94 17.10
C GLU A 153 8.06 6.72 16.80
N CYS A 154 8.07 7.53 15.74
CA CYS A 154 9.20 8.38 15.39
C CYS A 154 9.43 9.50 16.43
N GLU A 155 8.38 10.10 16.97
CA GLU A 155 8.46 11.13 18.02
C GLU A 155 8.98 10.56 19.36
N GLN A 156 8.66 9.31 19.66
CA GLN A 156 9.11 8.60 20.86
C GLN A 156 10.53 8.02 20.74
N CYS A 157 11.11 8.04 19.54
CA CYS A 157 12.47 7.56 19.28
C CYS A 157 13.54 8.52 19.83
N GLU A 158 14.78 8.05 19.99
CA GLU A 158 15.93 8.87 20.45
C GLU A 158 16.17 10.11 19.57
N TYR A 159 15.85 10.00 18.27
CA TYR A 159 15.97 11.08 17.30
C TYR A 159 14.75 12.02 17.25
N LYS A 160 13.66 11.72 17.98
CA LYS A 160 12.44 12.54 18.08
C LYS A 160 11.89 13.03 16.73
N GLY A 161 11.95 12.19 15.70
CA GLY A 161 11.50 12.53 14.36
C GLY A 161 12.45 13.42 13.54
N ASP A 162 13.66 13.71 14.02
CA ASP A 162 14.70 14.39 13.23
C ASP A 162 15.27 13.44 12.16
N TRP A 163 14.88 13.67 10.90
CA TRP A 163 15.29 12.85 9.76
C TRP A 163 16.74 13.09 9.32
N ASP A 164 17.35 14.20 9.72
CA ASP A 164 18.75 14.52 9.38
C ASP A 164 19.71 13.79 10.34
N SER A 165 19.27 13.59 11.59
CA SER A 165 20.01 12.83 12.61
C SER A 165 19.67 11.33 12.63
N CYS A 166 18.51 10.93 12.11
CA CYS A 166 18.07 9.53 12.11
C CYS A 166 18.94 8.65 11.18
N PRO A 167 19.62 7.60 11.69
CA PRO A 167 20.55 6.77 10.91
C PRO A 167 19.87 6.03 9.76
N ALA A 168 18.58 5.74 9.88
CA ALA A 168 17.80 5.08 8.84
C ALA A 168 17.40 6.04 7.69
N MET A 169 17.19 7.34 8.00
CA MET A 169 16.82 8.36 7.01
C MET A 169 18.02 9.11 6.44
N LYS A 170 19.06 9.33 7.24
CA LYS A 170 20.24 10.13 6.91
C LYS A 170 20.87 9.77 5.55
N PRO A 171 21.09 8.50 5.18
CA PRO A 171 21.63 8.15 3.85
C PRO A 171 20.73 8.56 2.69
N ILE A 172 19.43 8.67 2.92
CA ILE A 172 18.45 9.14 1.93
C ILE A 172 18.48 10.66 1.88
N THR A 173 18.47 11.31 3.05
CA THR A 173 18.49 12.77 3.12
C THR A 173 19.78 13.35 2.57
N ASP A 174 20.93 12.76 2.88
CA ASP A 174 22.24 13.16 2.35
C ASP A 174 22.26 13.15 0.82
N LYS A 175 21.71 12.11 0.18
CA LYS A 175 21.57 12.07 -1.29
C LYS A 175 20.65 13.15 -1.83
N LEU A 176 19.56 13.46 -1.12
CA LEU A 176 18.67 14.55 -1.50
C LEU A 176 19.37 15.92 -1.40
N TYR A 177 20.25 16.12 -0.42
CA TYR A 177 21.11 17.29 -0.33
C TYR A 177 22.13 17.34 -1.47
N GLU A 178 22.85 16.26 -1.72
CA GLU A 178 23.84 16.14 -2.81
C GLU A 178 23.24 16.47 -4.19
N HIS A 179 21.99 16.03 -4.45
CA HIS A 179 21.30 16.30 -5.71
C HIS A 179 20.53 17.64 -5.72
N GLY A 180 20.63 18.43 -4.64
CA GLY A 180 20.02 19.76 -4.52
C GLY A 180 18.49 19.74 -4.52
N PHE A 181 17.88 18.68 -3.96
CA PHE A 181 16.43 18.56 -3.74
C PHE A 181 15.99 19.12 -2.39
N LYS A 182 16.87 19.09 -1.38
CA LYS A 182 16.66 19.67 -0.04
C LYS A 182 17.80 20.64 0.27
N LYS A 183 17.53 21.70 1.03
CA LYS A 183 18.51 22.69 1.50
C LYS A 183 18.62 22.66 3.00
#